data_AF-A0A957A5C6-F1
#
_entry.id   AF-A0A957A5C6-F1
#
_cell.length_a   1.000
_cell.length_b   1.000
_cell.length_c   1.000
_cell.angle_alpha   90.00
_cell.angle_beta   90.00
_cell.angle_gamma   90.00
#
_symmetry.space_group_name_H-M   'P 1'
#
loop_
_entity.id
_entity.type
_entity.pdbx_description
1 polymer ?
#
loop_
_entity_poly.entity_id
_entity_poly.type
_entity_poly.pdbx_seq_one_letter_code
_entity_poly.pdbx_strand_id
1 'polypeptide(L)' 'MEIFRIGWVVAIALAVFTVVEFIFASEVHNTEIRVTGVMLAGTIKALLIIWFFMHIARAWRGEGAH' A
#
# COMPACT_ATOMS: atom_id res chain seq x y z
N MET A 1 11.64 19.50 0.77
CA MET A 1 11.06 19.06 -0.52
C MET A 1 11.03 17.54 -0.72
N GLU A 2 11.79 16.72 0.02
CA GLU A 2 11.81 15.26 -0.19
C GLU A 2 10.54 14.51 0.24
N ILE A 3 9.86 14.94 1.30
CA ILE A 3 8.70 14.22 1.86
C ILE A 3 7.54 14.13 0.85
N PHE A 4 7.32 15.18 0.05
CA PHE A 4 6.30 15.19 -1.00
C PHE A 4 6.62 14.19 -2.13
N ARG A 5 7.89 14.01 -2.50
CA ARG A 5 8.29 12.99 -3.49
C ARG A 5 8.03 11.59 -2.96
N ILE A 6 8.36 11.33 -1.70
CA ILE A 6 8.15 10.01 -1.08
C ILE A 6 6.65 9.67 -1.03
N GLY A 7 5.79 10.63 -0.68
CA GLY A 7 4.35 10.40 -0.66
C GLY A 7 3.76 10.10 -2.03
N TRP A 8 4.22 10.79 -3.07
CA TRP A 8 3.80 10.49 -4.45
C TRP A 8 4.28 9.12 -4.93
N VAL A 9 5.52 8.72 -4.62
CA VAL A 9 6.05 7.40 -4.97
C VAL A 9 5.21 6.29 -4.33
N VAL A 10 4.85 6.43 -3.05
CA VAL A 10 4.03 5.44 -2.35
C VAL A 10 2.61 5.40 -2.89
N ALA A 11 2.00 6.55 -3.21
CA ALA A 11 0.68 6.60 -3.83
C ALA A 11 0.67 5.88 -5.19
N ILE A 12 1.67 6.11 -6.03
CA ILE A 12 1.82 5.43 -7.32
C ILE A 12 2.03 3.93 -7.12
N ALA A 13 2.88 3.52 -6.18
CA ALA A 13 3.11 2.11 -5.89
C ALA A 13 1.81 1.40 -5.43
N LEU A 14 1.03 2.03 -4.54
CA LEU A 14 -0.27 1.50 -4.10
C LEU A 14 -1.28 1.42 -5.24
N ALA A 15 -1.29 2.40 -6.14
CA ALA A 15 -2.15 2.38 -7.33
C ALA A 15 -1.79 1.21 -8.25
N VAL A 16 -0.51 1.02 -8.57
CA VAL A 16 -0.03 -0.13 -9.38
C VAL A 16 -0.40 -1.45 -8.71
N PHE A 17 -0.19 -1.57 -7.40
CA PHE A 17 -0.54 -2.78 -6.65
C PHE A 17 -2.05 -3.07 -6.68
N THR A 18 -2.89 -2.03 -6.77
CA THR A 18 -4.34 -2.17 -6.92
C THR A 18 -4.74 -2.65 -8.31
N VAL A 19 -4.07 -2.19 -9.36
CA VAL A 19 -4.27 -2.71 -10.72
C VAL A 19 -3.91 -4.19 -10.81
N VAL A 20 -2.77 -4.58 -10.24
CA VAL A 20 -2.33 -5.99 -10.22
C VAL A 20 -3.32 -6.88 -9.47
N GLU A 21 -3.84 -6.42 -8.32
CA GLU A 21 -4.87 -7.13 -7.57
C GLU A 21 -6.16 -7.29 -8.35
N PHE A 22 -6.58 -6.26 -9.10
CA PHE A 22 -7.76 -6.33 -9.95
C PHE A 22 -7.60 -7.40 -11.05
N ILE A 23 -6.45 -7.41 -11.73
CA ILE A 23 -6.14 -8.42 -12.76
C ILE A 23 -6.10 -9.82 -12.14
N PHE A 24 -5.47 -9.98 -10.98
CA PHE A 24 -5.45 -11.27 -10.28
C PHE A 24 -6.87 -11.74 -9.94
N ALA A 25 -7.73 -10.84 -9.46
CA ALA A 25 -9.11 -11.15 -9.15
C ALA A 25 -9.95 -11.50 -10.39
N SER A 26 -9.63 -10.95 -11.57
CA SER A 26 -10.34 -11.24 -12.82
C SER A 26 -9.86 -12.53 -13.50
N GLU A 27 -8.56 -12.82 -13.48
CA GLU A 27 -7.97 -13.96 -14.22
C GLU A 27 -7.95 -15.27 -13.42
N VAL A 28 -7.96 -15.21 -12.09
CA VAL A 28 -7.94 -16.42 -11.25
C VAL A 28 -9.35 -16.98 -11.09
N HIS A 29 -9.58 -18.11 -11.75
CA HIS A 29 -10.86 -18.82 -11.74
C HIS A 29 -11.04 -19.72 -10.50
N ASN A 30 -9.96 -20.09 -9.82
CA ASN A 30 -10.04 -20.85 -8.58
C ASN A 30 -10.49 -19.93 -7.43
N THR A 31 -11.70 -20.17 -6.93
CA THR A 31 -12.34 -19.36 -5.88
C THR A 31 -11.51 -19.27 -4.60
N GLU A 32 -10.92 -20.37 -4.13
CA GLU A 32 -10.16 -20.40 -2.88
C GLU A 32 -8.87 -19.58 -3.01
N ILE A 33 -8.13 -19.77 -4.10
CA ILE A 33 -6.90 -19.03 -4.39
C ILE A 33 -7.18 -17.55 -4.61
N ARG A 34 -8.26 -17.23 -5.31
CA ARG A 34 -8.68 -15.84 -5.54
C ARG A 34 -8.99 -15.12 -4.23
N VAL A 35 -9.84 -15.72 -3.39
CA VAL A 35 -10.27 -15.10 -2.12
C VAL A 35 -9.08 -14.93 -1.17
N THR A 36 -8.29 -15.99 -0.98
CA THR A 36 -7.10 -15.92 -0.12
C THR A 36 -6.08 -14.91 -0.64
N GLY A 37 -5.81 -14.89 -1.95
CA GLY A 37 -4.88 -13.96 -2.57
C GLY A 37 -5.30 -12.49 -2.43
N VAL A 38 -6.57 -12.17 -2.69
CA VAL A 38 -7.11 -10.80 -2.53
C VAL A 38 -7.11 -10.37 -1.05
N MET A 39 -7.48 -11.26 -0.13
CA MET A 39 -7.45 -10.95 1.31
C MET A 39 -6.03 -10.69 1.83
N LEU A 40 -5.05 -11.47 1.37
CA LEU A 40 -3.64 -11.27 1.70
C LEU A 40 -3.12 -9.95 1.13
N ALA A 41 -3.40 -9.68 -0.15
CA ALA A 41 -3.01 -8.44 -0.81
C ALA A 41 -3.62 -7.20 -0.14
N GLY A 42 -4.90 -7.26 0.24
CA GLY A 42 -5.58 -6.21 0.99
C GLY A 42 -4.95 -5.98 2.37
N THR A 43 -4.63 -7.05 3.09
CA THR A 43 -3.98 -6.97 4.41
C THR A 43 -2.59 -6.36 4.32
N ILE A 44 -1.77 -6.79 3.36
CA ILE A 44 -0.44 -6.24 3.12
C ILE A 44 -0.53 -4.74 2.79
N LYS A 45 -1.48 -4.34 1.93
CA LYS A 45 -1.72 -2.92 1.63
C LYS A 45 -2.11 -2.13 2.88
N ALA A 46 -3.03 -2.65 3.69
CA ALA A 46 -3.45 -1.98 4.92
C ALA A 46 -2.25 -1.76 5.87
N LEU A 47 -1.40 -2.79 6.04
CA LEU A 47 -0.18 -2.67 6.85
C LEU A 47 0.82 -1.65 6.27
N LEU A 48 1.02 -1.65 4.95
CA LEU A 48 1.90 -0.68 4.28
C LEU A 48 1.38 0.75 4.43
N ILE A 49 0.07 0.96 4.28
CA ILE A 49 -0.59 2.25 4.48
C ILE A 49 -0.40 2.69 5.93
N ILE A 50 -0.72 1.84 6.90
CA ILE A 50 -0.55 2.13 8.32
C ILE A 50 0.91 2.47 8.64
N TRP A 51 1.86 1.67 8.16
CA TRP A 51 3.29 1.92 8.37
C TRP A 51 3.74 3.23 7.76
N PHE A 52 3.34 3.49 6.50
CA PHE A 52 3.62 4.73 5.78
C PHE A 52 3.07 5.92 6.54
N PHE A 53 1.78 5.92 6.89
CA PHE A 53 1.18 7.02 7.61
C PHE A 53 1.75 7.16 9.02
N MET A 54 2.10 6.10 9.74
CA MET A 54 2.73 6.24 11.06
C MET A 54 4.16 6.80 11.00
N HIS A 55 4.99 6.35 10.07
CA HIS A 55 6.38 6.80 9.96
C HIS A 55 6.50 8.15 9.27
N ILE A 56 5.69 8.42 8.24
CA ILE A 56 5.65 9.73 7.59
C ILE A 56 4.85 10.76 8.39
N ALA A 57 3.80 10.40 9.14
CA ALA A 57 3.17 11.35 10.05
C ALA A 57 4.11 11.77 11.17
N ARG A 58 4.99 10.88 11.66
CA ARG A 58 6.06 11.26 12.59
C ARG A 58 7.05 12.25 11.94
N ALA A 59 7.42 12.03 10.68
CA ALA A 59 8.24 12.98 9.93
C ALA A 59 7.52 14.32 9.65
N TRP A 60 6.19 14.31 9.49
CA TRP A 60 5.34 15.50 9.33
C TRP A 60 5.09 16.26 10.63
N ARG A 61 5.11 15.58 11.80
CA ARG A 61 4.93 16.21 13.12
C ARG A 61 6.17 16.93 13.64
N GLY A 62 7.30 16.86 12.94
CA GLY A 62 8.54 17.55 13.37
C GLY A 62 9.22 16.92 14.60
N GLU A 63 8.75 15.76 15.08
CA GLU A 63 9.29 15.06 16.27
C GLU A 63 10.67 14.39 16.03
N GLY A 64 11.35 14.73 14.93
CA GLY A 64 12.70 14.25 14.60
C GLY A 64 13.76 15.36 14.53
N ALA A 65 13.42 16.60 14.86
CA ALA A 65 14.39 17.69 14.98
C ALA A 65 14.96 17.71 16.41
N HIS A 66 15.87 16.78 16.69
CA HIS A 66 16.87 16.95 17.74
C HIS A 66 18.20 17.28 17.08
#